data_AF-A0A3D2X5F6-F1
#
_entry.id   AF-A0A3D2X5F6-F1
#
_cell.length_a   1.000
_cell.length_b   1.000
_cell.length_c   1.000
_cell.angle_alpha   90.00
_cell.angle_beta   90.00
_cell.angle_gamma   90.00
#
_symmetry.space_group_name_H-M   'P 1'
#
loop_
_entity.id
_entity.type
_entity.pdbx_description
1 polymer ?
#
loop_
_entity_poly.entity_id
_entity_poly.type
_entity_poly.pdbx_seq_one_letter_code
_entity_poly.pdbx_strand_id
1 'polypeptide(L)'
;DDEDISFIKKFILASGSLKEIANQYNVTYPTVRLRLDKLIQKIRIGEDTTNDPYVALIKRLAVNDKIDFDTAKILISEYKKVGREN
;
A
#
# COMPACT_ATOMS: atom_id res chain seq x y z
N ASP A 1 6.32 8.78 -1.90
CA ASP A 1 6.08 7.82 -2.99
C ASP A 1 7.32 7.57 -3.84
N ASP A 2 8.03 8.58 -4.35
CA ASP A 2 9.26 8.33 -5.13
C ASP A 2 10.42 7.74 -4.32
N GLU A 3 10.62 8.18 -3.07
CA GLU A 3 11.65 7.59 -2.20
C GLU A 3 11.37 6.13 -1.84
N ASP A 4 10.10 5.77 -1.66
CA ASP A 4 9.67 4.41 -1.33
C ASP A 4 9.90 3.49 -2.55
N ILE A 5 9.61 3.97 -3.75
CA ILE A 5 9.91 3.26 -5.01
C ILE A 5 11.42 3.13 -5.20
N SER A 6 12.21 4.19 -4.96
CA SER A 6 13.66 4.11 -5.04
C SER A 6 14.24 3.15 -4.02
N PHE A 7 13.68 3.08 -2.81
CA PHE A 7 14.08 2.13 -1.78
C PHE A 7 13.80 0.70 -2.22
N ILE A 8 12.60 0.41 -2.73
CA ILE A 8 12.24 -0.93 -3.22
C ILE A 8 13.15 -1.34 -4.38
N LYS A 9 13.43 -0.43 -5.32
CA LYS A 9 14.32 -0.71 -6.45
C LYS A 9 15.72 -1.10 -5.97
N LYS A 10 16.30 -0.33 -5.04
CA LYS A 10 17.61 -0.65 -4.47
C LYS A 10 17.58 -1.94 -3.64
N PHE A 11 16.51 -2.17 -2.88
CA PHE A 11 16.31 -3.38 -2.09
C PHE A 11 16.30 -4.64 -2.96
N ILE A 12 15.60 -4.61 -4.10
CA ILE A 12 15.60 -5.71 -5.07
C ILE A 12 16.98 -5.89 -5.71
N LEU A 13 17.66 -4.80 -6.08
CA LEU A 13 19.03 -4.86 -6.63
C LEU A 13 20.05 -5.43 -5.61
N ALA A 14 19.77 -5.29 -4.32
CA ALA A 14 20.52 -5.91 -3.23
C ALA A 14 19.98 -7.31 -2.85
N SER A 15 19.22 -7.97 -3.74
CA SER A 15 18.64 -9.30 -3.51
C SER A 15 17.78 -9.41 -2.25
N GLY A 16 17.17 -8.32 -1.80
CA GLY A 16 16.37 -8.25 -0.58
C GLY A 16 17.18 -8.27 0.72
N SER A 17 18.49 -8.08 0.65
CA SER A 17 19.38 -8.06 1.81
C SER A 17 19.24 -6.76 2.61
N LEU A 18 18.56 -6.85 3.76
CA LEU A 18 18.44 -5.75 4.71
C LEU A 18 19.81 -5.24 5.20
N LYS A 19 20.82 -6.14 5.28
CA LYS A 19 22.18 -5.80 5.73
C LYS A 19 22.94 -5.01 4.67
N GLU A 20 22.86 -5.39 3.39
CA GLU A 20 23.48 -4.61 2.31
C GLU A 20 22.83 -3.25 2.12
N ILE A 21 21.51 -3.17 2.25
CA ILE A 21 20.81 -1.88 2.18
C ILE A 21 21.18 -0.98 3.35
N ALA A 22 21.34 -1.52 4.56
CA ALA A 22 21.81 -0.77 5.71
C ALA A 22 23.19 -0.13 5.42
N ASN A 23 24.10 -0.90 4.82
CA ASN A 23 25.41 -0.40 4.40
C ASN A 23 25.29 0.66 3.29
N GLN A 24 24.48 0.44 2.26
CA GLN A 24 24.32 1.40 1.14
C GLN A 24 23.71 2.74 1.56
N TYR A 25 22.78 2.71 2.50
CA TYR A 25 22.14 3.92 3.04
C TYR A 25 22.88 4.49 4.25
N ASN A 26 24.00 3.86 4.67
CA ASN A 26 24.81 4.26 5.82
C ASN A 26 24.00 4.41 7.12
N VAL A 27 23.04 3.50 7.31
CA VAL A 27 22.13 3.45 8.46
C VAL A 27 22.20 2.08 9.13
N THR A 28 21.61 1.96 10.32
CA THR A 28 21.60 0.68 11.03
C THR A 28 20.57 -0.29 10.46
N TYR A 29 20.84 -1.59 10.61
CA TYR A 29 19.90 -2.65 10.22
C TYR A 29 18.49 -2.48 10.82
N PRO A 30 18.33 -2.14 12.13
CA PRO A 30 17.01 -1.82 12.69
C PRO A 30 16.29 -0.67 11.97
N THR A 31 17.01 0.36 11.51
CA THR A 31 16.44 1.50 10.78
C THR A 31 15.85 1.07 9.44
N VAL A 32 16.57 0.24 8.69
CA VAL A 32 16.09 -0.29 7.39
C VAL A 32 14.91 -1.22 7.60
N ARG A 33 14.98 -2.09 8.60
CA ARG A 33 13.89 -2.99 8.95
C ARG A 33 12.60 -2.22 9.24
N LEU A 34 12.66 -1.16 10.04
CA LEU A 34 11.50 -0.32 10.33
C LEU A 34 10.93 0.32 9.06
N ARG A 35 11.79 0.74 8.12
CA ARG A 35 11.37 1.31 6.83
C ARG A 35 10.65 0.26 5.97
N LEU A 36 11.18 -0.96 5.92
CA LEU A 36 10.55 -2.09 5.23
C LEU A 36 9.20 -2.47 5.86
N ASP A 37 9.14 -2.56 7.19
CA ASP A 37 7.91 -2.90 7.92
C ASP A 37 6.80 -1.88 7.63
N LYS A 38 7.12 -0.58 7.59
CA LYS A 38 6.16 0.47 7.20
C LYS A 38 5.65 0.32 5.76
N LEU A 39 6.51 -0.09 4.83
CA LEU A 39 6.12 -0.35 3.44
C LEU A 39 5.19 -1.56 3.34
N ILE A 40 5.52 -2.65 4.04
CA ILE A 40 4.66 -3.84 4.13
C ILE A 40 3.29 -3.45 4.73
N GLN A 41 3.27 -2.63 5.78
CA GLN A 41 2.04 -2.16 6.39
C GLN A 41 1.19 -1.33 5.42
N LYS A 42 1.81 -0.43 4.65
CA LYS A 42 1.12 0.34 3.59
C LYS A 42 0.51 -0.58 2.53
N ILE A 43 1.26 -1.60 2.07
CA ILE A 43 0.79 -2.58 1.08
C ILE A 43 -0.40 -3.36 1.65
N ARG A 44 -0.28 -3.88 2.87
CA ARG A 44 -1.37 -4.61 3.54
C ARG A 44 -2.62 -3.77 3.71
N ILE A 45 -2.51 -2.50 4.09
CA ILE A 45 -3.68 -1.60 4.16
C ILE A 45 -4.31 -1.38 2.77
N GLY A 46 -3.48 -1.32 1.72
CA GLY A 46 -3.92 -1.29 0.32
C GLY A 46 -4.54 -2.60 -0.19
N GLU A 47 -4.15 -3.74 0.36
CA GLU A 47 -4.68 -5.07 0.04
C GLU A 47 -5.89 -5.46 0.89
N ASP A 48 -5.98 -5.04 2.15
CA ASP A 48 -7.19 -5.15 2.97
C ASP A 48 -8.35 -4.35 2.35
N THR A 49 -8.04 -3.35 1.52
CA THR A 49 -9.01 -2.68 0.66
C THR A 49 -9.41 -3.45 -0.61
N THR A 50 -8.85 -4.63 -0.84
CA THR A 50 -9.19 -5.54 -1.94
C THR A 50 -9.94 -6.78 -1.49
N ASN A 51 -9.95 -7.10 -0.18
CA ASN A 51 -10.65 -8.26 0.36
C ASN A 51 -12.16 -8.05 0.55
N ASP A 52 -12.68 -6.87 0.23
CA ASP A 52 -14.10 -6.60 0.23
C ASP A 52 -14.68 -6.69 -1.19
N PRO A 53 -15.51 -7.71 -1.49
CA PRO A 53 -16.13 -7.89 -2.80
C PRO A 53 -16.89 -6.64 -3.29
N TYR A 54 -17.43 -5.85 -2.36
CA TYR A 54 -18.18 -4.62 -2.66
C TYR A 54 -17.24 -3.47 -3.06
N VAL A 55 -16.12 -3.30 -2.36
CA VAL A 55 -15.09 -2.31 -2.74
C VAL A 55 -14.46 -2.66 -4.09
N ALA A 56 -14.23 -3.95 -4.36
CA ALA A 56 -13.74 -4.42 -5.65
C ALA A 56 -14.73 -4.12 -6.80
N LEU A 57 -16.03 -4.32 -6.57
CA LEU A 57 -17.08 -3.98 -7.54
C LEU A 57 -17.11 -2.48 -7.85
N ILE A 58 -17.05 -1.63 -6.84
CA ILE A 58 -17.05 -0.17 -7.01
C ILE A 58 -15.82 0.30 -7.79
N LYS A 59 -14.62 -0.23 -7.47
CA LYS A 59 -13.40 0.05 -8.23
C LYS A 59 -13.53 -0.36 -9.70
N ARG A 60 -14.10 -1.54 -9.97
CA ARG A 60 -14.33 -2.01 -11.35
C ARG A 60 -15.34 -1.14 -12.11
N LEU A 61 -16.37 -0.64 -11.42
CA LEU A 61 -17.34 0.29 -12.03
C LEU A 61 -16.70 1.63 -12.39
N ALA A 62 -15.80 2.15 -11.55
CA ALA A 62 -15.06 3.38 -11.83
C ALA A 62 -14.09 3.20 -13.02
N VAL A 63 -13.39 2.08 -13.10
CA VAL A 63 -12.47 1.77 -14.22
C VAL A 63 -13.22 1.60 -15.56
N ASN A 64 -14.46 1.13 -15.52
CA ASN A 64 -15.30 0.97 -16.71
C ASN A 64 -16.12 2.24 -17.05
N ASP A 65 -15.79 3.39 -16.46
CA ASP A 65 -16.49 4.68 -16.61
C ASP A 65 -18.00 4.60 -16.34
N LYS A 66 -18.44 3.61 -15.54
CA LYS A 66 -19.86 3.46 -15.16
C LYS A 66 -20.25 4.40 -14.02
N ILE A 67 -19.28 4.82 -13.22
CA ILE A 67 -19.41 5.79 -12.15
C ILE A 67 -18.18 6.69 -12.13
N ASP A 68 -18.35 7.92 -11.69
CA ASP A 68 -17.25 8.86 -11.51
C ASP A 68 -16.32 8.47 -10.35
N PHE A 69 -15.04 8.84 -10.45
CA PHE A 69 -14.01 8.48 -9.48
C PHE A 69 -14.28 9.08 -8.09
N ASP A 70 -14.78 10.31 -8.01
CA ASP A 70 -15.15 10.94 -6.74
C ASP A 70 -16.36 10.23 -6.11
N THR A 71 -17.32 9.81 -6.93
CA THR A 71 -18.48 9.02 -6.48
C THR A 71 -18.05 7.66 -5.93
N ALA A 72 -17.13 6.97 -6.61
CA ALA A 72 -16.57 5.71 -6.16
C ALA A 72 -15.87 5.85 -4.80
N LYS A 73 -15.14 6.95 -4.59
CA LYS A 73 -14.43 7.24 -3.35
C LYS A 73 -15.38 7.49 -2.16
N ILE A 74 -16.49 8.20 -2.39
CA ILE A 74 -17.53 8.43 -1.38
C ILE A 74 -18.16 7.09 -0.96
N LEU A 75 -18.56 6.26 -1.93
CA LEU A 75 -19.20 4.96 -1.66
C LEU A 75 -18.30 4.02 -0.85
N ILE A 76 -17.01 3.93 -1.21
CA ILE A 76 -16.03 3.12 -0.47
C ILE A 76 -15.81 3.67 0.94
N SER A 77 -15.80 5.00 1.11
CA SER A 77 -15.62 5.64 2.41
C SER A 77 -16.79 5.38 3.36
N GLU A 78 -18.02 5.52 2.88
CA GLU A 78 -19.22 5.28 3.70
C GLU A 78 -19.36 3.80 4.06
N TYR A 79 -19.14 2.89 3.10
CA TYR A 79 -19.19 1.46 3.36
C TYR A 79 -18.19 1.02 4.45
N LYS A 80 -16.98 1.58 4.45
CA LYS A 80 -15.99 1.30 5.51
C LYS A 80 -16.32 1.89 6.88
N LYS A 81 -17.09 2.99 6.93
CA LYS A 81 -17.57 3.54 8.21
C LYS A 81 -18.60 2.61 8.83
N VAL A 82 -19.57 2.14 8.03
CA VAL A 82 -20.62 1.22 8.49
C VAL A 82 -20.04 -0.12 8.96
N GLY A 83 -18.99 -0.63 8.29
CA GLY A 83 -18.29 -1.85 8.70
C GLY A 83 -17.45 -1.73 9.98
N ARG A 84 -17.23 -0.53 10.53
CA ARG A 84 -16.55 -0.31 11.81
C ARG A 84 -17.50 -0.14 13.00
N GLU A 85 -18.79 0.06 12.74
CA GLU A 85 -19.82 0.25 13.77
C GLU A 85 -20.55 -1.05 14.16
N ASN A 86 -20.24 -2.17 13.49
CA ASN A 86 -20.75 -3.52 13.82
C ASN A 86 -19.65 -4.40 14.44
#